data_AF-A0A850XDM8-F1
#
_entry.id   AF-A0A850XDM8-F1
#
_cell.length_a   1.000
_cell.length_b   1.000
_cell.length_c   1.000
_cell.angle_alpha   90.00
_cell.angle_beta   90.00
_cell.angle_gamma   90.00
#
_symmetry.space_group_name_H-M   'P 1'
#
loop_
_entity.id
_entity.type
_entity.pdbx_description
1 polymer ?
#
loop_
_entity_poly.entity_id
_entity_poly.type
_entity_poly.pdbx_seq_one_letter_code
_entity_poly.pdbx_strand_id
1 'polypeptide(L)'
;LSVRRKNTKEVFGGFLKSVVKSADEVLFSGVKEVEDFFEQEKIFLVIYYSRIKDACAKADKMTRSHKNVADDYIYTSACMNSLALEEPTVIKRYLLKVAELFEKLRKVESRVSSDEDLKLSELLRYYMLNIEAAKDLLHRRTKALINYENSNKALDKARLKSKDVRLAEAHQQECCQKFEKISESAKQELVSFKQKRIAAFRKNLIEMAELEIKHAKNNVSLLQSCIDLLKN
;
A
#
# COMPACT_ATOMS: atom_id res chain seq x y z
N LEU A 1 17.23 26.20 14.33
CA LEU A 1 15.94 25.90 13.68
C LEU A 1 15.31 24.70 14.39
N SER A 2 14.46 24.96 15.40
CA SER A 2 13.80 23.89 16.16
C SER A 2 12.52 23.46 15.44
N VAL A 3 12.54 22.27 14.83
CA VAL A 3 11.36 21.71 14.16
C VAL A 3 10.45 21.08 15.20
N ARG A 4 9.39 21.79 15.58
CA ARG A 4 8.33 21.28 16.47
C ARG A 4 7.68 20.03 15.84
N ARG A 5 7.81 18.87 16.49
CA ARG A 5 6.99 17.68 16.18
C ARG A 5 5.53 17.98 16.51
N LYS A 6 4.63 17.81 15.54
CA LYS A 6 3.18 17.96 15.72
C LYS A 6 2.61 16.81 16.55
N ASN A 7 1.67 17.12 17.45
CA ASN A 7 1.02 16.14 18.33
C ASN A 7 -0.02 15.31 17.54
N THR A 8 -0.33 14.08 17.97
CA THR A 8 -1.32 13.16 17.37
C THR A 8 -2.66 13.85 17.11
N LYS A 9 -3.11 14.75 17.99
CA LYS A 9 -4.34 15.54 17.81
C LYS A 9 -4.24 16.60 16.71
N GLU A 10 -3.07 17.22 16.51
CA GLU A 10 -2.83 18.20 15.44
C GLU A 10 -2.70 17.52 14.07
N VAL A 11 -2.18 16.28 14.04
CA VAL A 11 -2.24 15.41 12.86
C VAL A 11 -3.69 15.01 12.57
N PHE A 12 -4.47 14.61 13.59
CA PHE A 12 -5.90 14.30 13.45
C PHE A 12 -6.73 15.48 12.90
N GLY A 13 -6.53 16.69 13.43
CA GLY A 13 -7.24 17.88 12.97
C GLY A 13 -6.83 18.38 11.58
N GLY A 14 -5.60 18.10 11.15
CA GLY A 14 -5.09 18.46 9.83
C GLY A 14 -5.57 17.53 8.71
N PHE A 15 -5.68 16.23 8.98
CA PHE A 15 -6.09 15.24 7.96
C PHE A 15 -7.61 15.23 7.71
N LEU A 16 -8.44 15.50 8.72
CA LEU A 16 -9.88 15.70 8.52
C LEU A 16 -10.21 16.90 7.61
N LYS A 17 -9.28 17.87 7.49
CA LYS A 17 -9.43 19.01 6.58
C LYS A 17 -8.99 18.73 5.14
N SER A 18 -8.22 17.67 4.88
CA SER A 18 -7.71 17.36 3.53
C SER A 18 -8.56 16.33 2.77
N VAL A 19 -9.66 15.87 3.36
CA VAL A 19 -10.67 15.12 2.64
C VAL A 19 -11.29 16.08 1.63
N VAL A 20 -10.97 15.87 0.35
CA VAL A 20 -11.64 16.53 -0.77
C VAL A 20 -13.12 16.20 -0.62
N LYS A 21 -13.87 17.18 -0.10
CA LYS A 21 -15.30 17.06 0.15
C LYS A 21 -16.01 16.86 -1.18
N SER A 22 -16.21 15.60 -1.56
CA SER A 22 -17.28 15.27 -2.51
C SER A 22 -18.60 15.68 -1.85
N ALA A 23 -19.52 16.28 -2.62
CA ALA A 23 -20.82 16.74 -2.11
C ALA A 23 -21.59 15.63 -1.36
N ASP A 24 -21.35 14.38 -1.75
CA ASP A 24 -21.83 13.18 -1.09
C ASP A 24 -21.31 13.06 0.36
N GLU A 25 -20.02 13.22 0.62
CA GLU A 25 -19.44 13.05 1.96
C GLU A 25 -19.95 14.09 2.97
N VAL A 26 -20.33 15.27 2.49
CA VAL A 26 -20.96 16.33 3.29
C VAL A 26 -22.40 15.94 3.68
N LEU A 27 -23.15 15.31 2.78
CA LEU A 27 -24.49 14.75 3.07
C LEU A 27 -24.42 13.62 4.10
N PHE A 28 -23.35 12.82 4.09
CA PHE A 28 -23.16 11.68 4.98
C PHE A 28 -22.64 12.06 6.38
N SER A 29 -22.15 13.28 6.58
CA SER A 29 -21.51 13.72 7.85
C SER A 29 -22.47 13.92 9.04
N GLY A 30 -23.78 13.95 8.80
CA GLY A 30 -24.81 14.16 9.82
C GLY A 30 -25.47 12.89 10.36
N VAL A 31 -25.17 11.73 9.78
CA VAL A 31 -25.71 10.44 10.25
C VAL A 31 -24.78 9.87 11.29
N LYS A 32 -25.29 9.73 12.51
CA LYS A 32 -24.52 9.17 13.62
C LYS A 32 -24.41 7.67 13.38
N GLU A 33 -23.20 7.21 13.08
CA GLU A 33 -22.89 5.78 12.98
C GLU A 33 -23.36 5.10 14.28
N VAL A 34 -24.38 4.24 14.20
CA VAL A 34 -25.04 3.63 15.37
C VAL A 34 -24.13 2.59 16.04
N GLU A 35 -23.11 2.14 15.31
CA GLU A 35 -22.19 1.08 15.71
C GLU A 35 -20.74 1.58 15.73
N ASP A 36 -20.14 1.64 16.92
CA ASP A 36 -18.75 2.06 17.15
C ASP A 36 -17.73 1.30 16.27
N PHE A 37 -18.03 0.05 15.92
CA PHE A 37 -17.19 -0.78 15.07
C PHE A 37 -16.97 -0.16 13.67
N PHE A 38 -18.04 0.28 13.00
CA PHE A 38 -17.94 0.75 11.61
C PHE A 38 -17.26 2.13 11.53
N GLU A 39 -17.46 2.99 12.52
CA GLU A 39 -16.76 4.26 12.62
C GLU A 39 -15.25 4.05 12.81
N GLN A 40 -14.88 3.13 13.71
CA GLN A 40 -13.47 2.77 13.94
C GLN A 40 -12.83 2.20 12.67
N GLU A 41 -13.52 1.30 11.96
CA GLU A 41 -13.01 0.72 10.72
C GLU A 41 -12.88 1.77 9.60
N LYS A 42 -13.81 2.72 9.49
CA LYS A 42 -13.72 3.83 8.53
C LYS A 42 -12.49 4.69 8.77
N ILE A 43 -12.28 5.13 10.02
CA ILE A 43 -11.12 5.90 10.43
C ILE A 43 -9.83 5.11 10.15
N PHE A 44 -9.83 3.83 10.53
CA PHE A 44 -8.71 2.94 10.32
C PHE A 44 -8.34 2.83 8.83
N LEU A 45 -9.30 2.58 7.93
CA LEU A 45 -9.05 2.43 6.49
C LEU A 45 -8.50 3.70 5.86
N VAL A 46 -8.99 4.88 6.25
CA VAL A 46 -8.47 6.16 5.75
C VAL A 46 -7.01 6.36 6.16
N ILE A 47 -6.70 6.19 7.44
CA ILE A 47 -5.33 6.32 7.95
C ILE A 47 -4.43 5.28 7.30
N TYR A 48 -4.88 4.03 7.27
CA TYR A 48 -4.10 2.91 6.75
C TYR A 48 -3.82 3.07 5.26
N TYR A 49 -4.78 3.53 4.46
CA TYR A 49 -4.58 3.84 3.05
C TYR A 49 -3.44 4.83 2.84
N SER A 50 -3.43 5.93 3.59
CA SER A 50 -2.36 6.94 3.49
C SER A 50 -0.99 6.32 3.79
N ARG A 51 -0.90 5.45 4.81
CA ARG A 51 0.35 4.78 5.16
C ARG A 51 0.81 3.81 4.08
N ILE A 52 -0.09 3.02 3.51
CA ILE A 52 0.24 2.10 2.43
C ILE A 52 0.66 2.86 1.17
N LYS A 53 -0.05 3.93 0.81
CA LYS A 53 0.31 4.79 -0.33
C LYS A 53 1.70 5.39 -0.18
N ASP A 54 2.01 5.94 1.00
CA ASP A 54 3.34 6.50 1.28
C ASP A 54 4.43 5.42 1.23
N ALA A 55 4.15 4.22 1.76
CA ALA A 55 5.07 3.09 1.70
C ALA A 55 5.29 2.63 0.25
N CYS A 56 4.24 2.56 -0.57
CA CYS A 56 4.32 2.20 -1.99
C CYS A 56 5.23 3.17 -2.74
N ALA A 57 5.02 4.48 -2.56
CA ALA A 57 5.85 5.50 -3.22
C ALA A 57 7.33 5.38 -2.83
N LYS A 58 7.63 5.00 -1.59
CA LYS A 58 9.01 4.76 -1.12
C LYS A 58 9.59 3.47 -1.72
N ALA A 59 8.82 2.39 -1.76
CA ALA A 59 9.23 1.13 -2.38
C ALA A 59 9.51 1.32 -3.88
N ASP A 60 8.64 2.03 -4.60
CA ASP A 60 8.85 2.35 -6.02
C ASP A 60 10.08 3.24 -6.23
N LYS A 61 10.44 4.10 -5.26
CA LYS A 61 11.68 4.89 -5.32
C LYS A 61 12.92 4.02 -5.09
N MET A 62 12.85 3.06 -4.18
CA MET A 62 13.92 2.10 -3.91
C MET A 62 14.21 1.27 -5.15
N THR A 63 13.20 0.69 -5.79
CA THR A 63 13.36 -0.11 -7.02
C THR A 63 13.94 0.72 -8.17
N ARG A 64 13.53 1.99 -8.33
CA ARG A 64 14.17 2.92 -9.28
C ARG A 64 15.64 3.19 -8.95
N SER A 65 15.99 3.28 -7.67
CA SER A 65 17.37 3.54 -7.26
C SER A 65 18.27 2.35 -7.61
N HIS A 66 17.82 1.12 -7.41
CA HIS A 66 18.53 -0.08 -7.86
C HIS A 66 18.75 -0.11 -9.37
N LYS A 67 17.74 0.28 -10.17
CA LYS A 67 17.91 0.39 -11.63
C LYS A 67 18.98 1.40 -12.01
N ASN A 68 19.01 2.57 -11.36
CA ASN A 68 20.04 3.58 -11.60
C ASN A 68 21.44 3.05 -11.25
N VAL A 69 21.59 2.33 -10.12
CA VAL A 69 22.88 1.72 -9.75
C VAL A 69 23.30 0.66 -10.78
N ALA A 70 22.35 -0.13 -11.28
CA ALA A 70 22.61 -1.10 -12.34
C ALA A 70 23.09 -0.41 -13.63
N ASP A 71 22.54 0.75 -13.99
CA ASP A 71 23.00 1.57 -15.12
C ASP A 71 24.41 2.15 -14.88
N ASP A 72 24.71 2.61 -13.66
CA ASP A 72 26.05 3.09 -13.28
C ASP A 72 27.10 1.97 -13.41
N TYR A 73 26.72 0.72 -13.10
CA TYR A 73 27.59 -0.44 -13.31
C TYR A 73 27.86 -0.73 -14.80
N ILE A 74 26.91 -0.47 -15.70
CA ILE A 74 27.16 -0.56 -17.17
C ILE A 74 28.23 0.46 -17.55
N TYR A 75 28.04 1.72 -17.13
CA TYR A 75 28.97 2.78 -17.48
C TYR A 75 30.37 2.51 -16.92
N THR A 76 30.46 2.10 -15.66
CA THR A 76 31.73 1.79 -15.00
C THR A 76 32.43 0.61 -15.69
N SER A 77 31.70 -0.46 -16.01
CA SER A 77 32.20 -1.60 -16.78
C SER A 77 32.77 -1.17 -18.13
N ALA A 78 32.06 -0.31 -18.87
CA ALA A 78 32.50 0.21 -20.15
C ALA A 78 33.79 1.03 -20.02
N CYS A 79 33.89 1.94 -19.04
CA CYS A 79 35.10 2.70 -18.77
C CYS A 79 36.31 1.82 -18.47
N MET A 80 36.13 0.78 -17.63
CA MET A 80 37.21 -0.16 -17.32
C MET A 80 37.68 -0.93 -18.56
N ASN A 81 36.75 -1.31 -19.44
CA ASN A 81 37.09 -1.92 -20.73
C ASN A 81 37.87 -0.96 -21.64
N SER A 82 37.46 0.31 -21.73
CA SER A 82 38.17 1.33 -22.51
C SER A 82 39.59 1.55 -22.01
N LEU A 83 39.78 1.72 -20.70
CA LEU A 83 41.11 1.86 -20.09
C LEU A 83 41.99 0.63 -20.35
N ALA A 84 41.41 -0.57 -20.30
CA ALA A 84 42.13 -1.80 -20.57
C ALA A 84 42.68 -1.89 -22.02
N LEU A 85 42.16 -1.09 -22.97
CA LEU A 85 42.69 -1.02 -24.33
C LEU A 85 43.97 -0.17 -24.42
N GLU A 86 44.14 0.79 -23.51
CA GLU A 86 45.24 1.75 -23.49
C GLU A 86 46.43 1.29 -22.62
N GLU A 87 46.20 0.33 -21.72
CA GLU A 87 47.16 -0.12 -20.71
C GLU A 87 48.02 -1.33 -21.13
N PRO A 88 49.24 -1.50 -20.57
CA PRO A 88 50.08 -2.68 -20.77
C PRO A 88 49.41 -4.00 -20.35
N THR A 89 49.87 -5.12 -20.89
CA THR A 89 49.24 -6.45 -20.77
C THR A 89 48.92 -6.90 -19.34
N VAL A 90 49.74 -6.53 -18.35
CA VAL A 90 49.53 -6.92 -16.93
C VAL A 90 48.36 -6.16 -16.31
N ILE A 91 48.34 -4.82 -16.40
CA ILE A 91 47.28 -3.96 -15.85
C ILE A 91 45.96 -4.22 -16.58
N LYS A 92 46.03 -4.39 -17.91
CA LYS A 92 44.89 -4.75 -18.76
C LYS A 92 44.10 -5.93 -18.23
N ARG A 93 44.76 -7.02 -17.79
CA ARG A 93 44.08 -8.21 -17.27
C ARG A 93 43.22 -7.89 -16.04
N TYR A 94 43.73 -7.06 -15.13
CA TYR A 94 43.01 -6.69 -13.92
C TYR A 94 41.83 -5.76 -14.22
N LEU A 95 42.01 -4.78 -15.10
CA LEU A 95 40.93 -3.88 -15.54
C LEU A 95 39.77 -4.65 -16.18
N LEU A 96 40.06 -5.63 -17.05
CA LEU A 96 39.04 -6.50 -17.64
C LEU A 96 38.30 -7.35 -16.58
N LYS A 97 39.00 -7.78 -15.51
CA LYS A 97 38.37 -8.53 -14.42
C LYS A 97 37.47 -7.65 -13.55
N VAL A 98 37.85 -6.40 -13.32
CA VAL A 98 37.01 -5.41 -12.62
C VAL A 98 35.80 -5.05 -13.48
N ALA A 99 35.95 -4.91 -14.80
CA ALA A 99 34.82 -4.73 -15.71
C ALA A 99 33.83 -5.90 -15.65
N GLU A 100 34.34 -7.14 -15.68
CA GLU A 100 33.52 -8.35 -15.53
C GLU A 100 32.78 -8.41 -14.18
N LEU A 101 33.42 -7.95 -13.10
CA LEU A 101 32.77 -7.82 -11.80
C LEU A 101 31.57 -6.86 -11.86
N PHE A 102 31.72 -5.68 -12.45
CA PHE A 102 30.61 -4.72 -12.56
C PHE A 102 29.44 -5.25 -13.39
N GLU A 103 29.68 -6.02 -14.46
CA GLU A 103 28.60 -6.72 -15.17
C GLU A 103 27.89 -7.77 -14.32
N LYS A 104 28.62 -8.48 -13.45
CA LYS A 104 28.02 -9.43 -12.51
C LYS A 104 27.21 -8.72 -11.44
N LEU A 105 27.74 -7.66 -10.84
CA LEU A 105 27.05 -6.83 -9.85
C LEU A 105 25.79 -6.20 -10.44
N ARG A 106 25.83 -5.71 -11.68
CA ARG A 106 24.65 -5.24 -12.42
C ARG A 106 23.52 -6.25 -12.46
N LYS A 107 23.83 -7.52 -12.76
CA LYS A 107 22.83 -8.59 -12.80
C LYS A 107 22.24 -8.85 -11.42
N VAL A 108 23.03 -8.75 -10.35
CA VAL A 108 22.52 -8.87 -8.97
C VAL A 108 21.63 -7.70 -8.62
N GLU A 109 22.06 -6.48 -8.91
CA GLU A 109 21.32 -5.24 -8.62
C GLU A 109 19.97 -5.20 -9.36
N SER A 110 19.97 -5.61 -10.64
CA SER A 110 18.74 -5.74 -11.43
C SER A 110 17.78 -6.76 -10.80
N ARG A 111 18.33 -7.85 -10.25
CA ARG A 111 17.55 -8.89 -9.59
C ARG A 111 16.96 -8.40 -8.26
N VAL A 112 17.74 -7.69 -7.45
CA VAL A 112 17.26 -7.02 -6.22
C VAL A 112 16.06 -6.15 -6.57
N SER A 113 16.20 -5.26 -7.57
CA SER A 113 15.09 -4.40 -8.00
C SER A 113 13.83 -5.18 -8.38
N SER A 114 13.95 -6.29 -9.09
CA SER A 114 12.79 -7.09 -9.52
C SER A 114 12.15 -7.85 -8.35
N ASP A 115 12.97 -8.45 -7.49
CA ASP A 115 12.51 -9.24 -6.36
C ASP A 115 11.82 -8.34 -5.32
N GLU A 116 12.36 -7.15 -5.05
CA GLU A 116 11.74 -6.14 -4.18
C GLU A 116 10.44 -5.56 -4.77
N ASP A 117 10.39 -5.29 -6.08
CA ASP A 117 9.16 -4.80 -6.74
C ASP A 117 8.03 -5.82 -6.59
N LEU A 118 8.33 -7.09 -6.86
CA LEU A 118 7.40 -8.21 -6.75
C LEU A 118 6.94 -8.45 -5.31
N LYS A 119 7.86 -8.46 -4.34
CA LYS A 119 7.55 -8.83 -2.94
C LYS A 119 6.99 -7.69 -2.10
N LEU A 120 7.37 -6.44 -2.40
CA LEU A 120 6.97 -5.29 -1.60
C LEU A 120 6.03 -4.35 -2.37
N SER A 121 6.46 -3.83 -3.51
CA SER A 121 5.69 -2.80 -4.22
C SER A 121 4.36 -3.34 -4.74
N GLU A 122 4.33 -4.51 -5.37
CA GLU A 122 3.08 -5.13 -5.85
C GLU A 122 2.11 -5.44 -4.70
N LEU A 123 2.62 -5.94 -3.57
CA LEU A 123 1.81 -6.18 -2.37
C LEU A 123 1.17 -4.88 -1.85
N LEU A 124 1.94 -3.79 -1.81
CA LEU A 124 1.45 -2.49 -1.37
C LEU A 124 0.36 -1.98 -2.32
N ARG A 125 0.58 -2.03 -3.65
CA ARG A 125 -0.43 -1.65 -4.66
C ARG A 125 -1.70 -2.50 -4.54
N TYR A 126 -1.54 -3.81 -4.37
CA TYR A 126 -2.66 -4.73 -4.15
C TYR A 126 -3.49 -4.31 -2.93
N TYR A 127 -2.85 -4.03 -1.80
CA TYR A 127 -3.58 -3.60 -0.61
C TYR A 127 -4.14 -2.18 -0.70
N MET A 128 -3.56 -1.26 -1.48
CA MET A 128 -4.22 0.02 -1.78
C MET A 128 -5.59 -0.20 -2.42
N LEU A 129 -5.67 -1.08 -3.43
CA LEU A 129 -6.94 -1.40 -4.12
C LEU A 129 -7.95 -2.07 -3.18
N ASN A 130 -7.50 -3.02 -2.35
CA ASN A 130 -8.39 -3.68 -1.40
C ASN A 130 -8.90 -2.73 -0.31
N ILE A 131 -8.10 -1.76 0.14
CA ILE A 131 -8.54 -0.73 1.09
C ILE A 131 -9.60 0.17 0.46
N GLU A 132 -9.45 0.56 -0.82
CA GLU A 132 -10.48 1.32 -1.53
C GLU A 132 -11.78 0.53 -1.66
N ALA A 133 -11.71 -0.76 -1.98
CA ALA A 133 -12.90 -1.63 -2.01
C ALA A 133 -13.59 -1.71 -0.64
N ALA A 134 -12.83 -1.77 0.46
CA ALA A 134 -13.38 -1.75 1.81
C ALA A 134 -14.02 -0.40 2.17
N LYS A 135 -13.45 0.72 1.73
CA LYS A 135 -14.06 2.04 1.89
C LYS A 135 -15.37 2.15 1.11
N ASP A 136 -15.42 1.65 -0.13
CA ASP A 136 -16.64 1.62 -0.95
C ASP A 136 -17.74 0.78 -0.30
N LEU A 137 -17.39 -0.36 0.30
CA LEU A 137 -18.33 -1.19 1.06
C LEU A 137 -18.95 -0.41 2.23
N LEU A 138 -18.12 0.31 3.00
CA LEU A 138 -18.61 1.17 4.09
C LEU A 138 -19.51 2.29 3.56
N HIS A 139 -19.15 2.91 2.44
CA HIS A 139 -19.96 3.94 1.80
C HIS A 139 -21.34 3.41 1.38
N ARG A 140 -21.40 2.23 0.74
CA ARG A 140 -22.66 1.57 0.38
C ARG A 140 -23.49 1.24 1.61
N ARG A 141 -22.87 0.82 2.72
CA ARG A 141 -23.55 0.59 3.99
C ARG A 141 -24.14 1.88 4.57
N THR A 142 -23.37 2.97 4.63
CA THR A 142 -23.86 4.28 5.11
C THR A 142 -25.05 4.76 4.27
N LYS A 143 -25.02 4.56 2.95
CA LYS A 143 -26.16 4.89 2.07
C LYS A 143 -27.40 4.05 2.39
N ALA A 144 -27.24 2.76 2.69
CA ALA A 144 -28.35 1.90 3.12
C ALA A 144 -28.94 2.36 4.46
N LEU A 145 -28.10 2.78 5.42
CA LEU A 145 -28.54 3.34 6.70
C LEU A 145 -29.41 4.59 6.50
N ILE A 146 -28.97 5.52 5.64
CA ILE A 146 -29.75 6.73 5.35
C ILE A 146 -31.11 6.42 4.73
N ASN A 147 -31.16 5.48 3.80
CA ASN A 147 -32.44 5.07 3.20
C ASN A 147 -33.37 4.46 4.26
N TYR A 148 -32.81 3.67 5.18
CA TYR A 148 -33.54 3.15 6.32
C TYR A 148 -34.06 4.25 7.26
N GLU A 149 -33.23 5.21 7.66
CA GLU A 149 -33.66 6.33 8.51
C GLU A 149 -34.74 7.20 7.83
N ASN A 150 -34.61 7.44 6.52
CA ASN A 150 -35.58 8.22 5.75
C ASN A 150 -36.91 7.47 5.61
N SER A 151 -36.89 6.17 5.33
CA SER A 151 -38.12 5.35 5.29
C SER A 151 -38.79 5.28 6.66
N ASN A 152 -38.03 5.26 7.75
CA ASN A 152 -38.57 5.30 9.11
C ASN A 152 -39.31 6.62 9.40
N LYS A 153 -38.71 7.78 9.04
CA LYS A 153 -39.38 9.09 9.12
C LYS A 153 -40.64 9.17 8.25
N ALA A 154 -40.62 8.56 7.06
CA ALA A 154 -41.77 8.52 6.18
C ALA A 154 -42.91 7.68 6.78
N LEU A 155 -42.59 6.55 7.40
CA LEU A 155 -43.54 5.72 8.13
C LEU A 155 -44.17 6.46 9.32
N ASP A 156 -43.38 7.19 10.11
CA ASP A 156 -43.91 8.00 11.22
C ASP A 156 -44.91 9.05 10.70
N LYS A 157 -44.60 9.70 9.58
CA LYS A 157 -45.51 10.66 8.93
C LYS A 157 -46.79 10.02 8.40
N ALA A 158 -46.70 8.81 7.84
CA ALA A 158 -47.87 8.05 7.37
C ALA A 158 -48.78 7.67 8.55
N ARG A 159 -48.20 7.22 9.66
CA ARG A 159 -48.90 6.90 10.91
C ARG A 159 -49.62 8.11 11.49
N LEU A 160 -48.94 9.27 11.59
CA LEU A 160 -49.54 10.52 12.06
C LEU A 160 -50.73 10.97 11.21
N LYS A 161 -50.69 10.72 9.90
CA LYS A 161 -51.79 11.07 8.97
C LYS A 161 -52.84 9.96 8.82
N SER A 162 -52.63 8.79 9.44
CA SER A 162 -53.43 7.58 9.24
C SER A 162 -53.67 7.24 7.76
N LYS A 163 -52.70 7.53 6.89
CA LYS A 163 -52.80 7.35 5.44
C LYS A 163 -51.60 6.59 4.91
N ASP A 164 -51.83 5.62 4.02
CA ASP A 164 -50.81 4.83 3.33
C ASP A 164 -49.86 4.05 4.26
N VAL A 165 -50.29 3.79 5.51
CA VAL A 165 -49.44 3.19 6.56
C VAL A 165 -48.86 1.85 6.13
N ARG A 166 -49.67 0.94 5.60
CA ARG A 166 -49.21 -0.39 5.16
C ARG A 166 -48.13 -0.33 4.08
N LEU A 167 -48.25 0.62 3.14
CA LEU A 167 -47.25 0.80 2.07
C LEU A 167 -45.94 1.33 2.65
N ALA A 168 -46.01 2.31 3.56
CA ALA A 168 -44.83 2.85 4.23
C ALA A 168 -44.14 1.80 5.14
N GLU A 169 -44.91 0.94 5.81
CA GLU A 169 -44.38 -0.17 6.62
C GLU A 169 -43.63 -1.19 5.76
N ALA A 170 -44.21 -1.61 4.64
CA ALA A 170 -43.56 -2.54 3.73
C ALA A 170 -42.23 -1.97 3.17
N HIS A 171 -42.23 -0.69 2.79
CA HIS A 171 -41.02 -0.04 2.27
C HIS A 171 -39.93 0.13 3.34
N GLN A 172 -40.31 0.50 4.57
CA GLN A 172 -39.38 0.60 5.68
C GLN A 172 -38.78 -0.76 6.02
N GLN A 173 -39.58 -1.83 6.00
CA GLN A 173 -39.12 -3.20 6.23
C GLN A 173 -38.09 -3.64 5.17
N GLU A 174 -38.32 -3.30 3.90
CA GLU A 174 -37.36 -3.58 2.81
C GLU A 174 -36.03 -2.84 3.03
N CYS A 175 -36.09 -1.56 3.40
CA CYS A 175 -34.88 -0.78 3.69
C CYS A 175 -34.12 -1.33 4.91
N CYS A 176 -34.84 -1.77 5.95
CA CYS A 176 -34.27 -2.40 7.15
C CYS A 176 -33.51 -3.67 6.78
N GLN A 177 -34.15 -4.60 6.07
CA GLN A 177 -33.54 -5.87 5.65
C GLN A 177 -32.30 -5.64 4.78
N LYS A 178 -32.35 -4.66 3.88
CA LYS A 178 -31.21 -4.29 3.03
C LYS A 178 -30.04 -3.75 3.87
N PHE A 179 -30.31 -2.88 4.84
CA PHE A 179 -29.30 -2.34 5.74
C PHE A 179 -28.69 -3.42 6.66
N GLU A 180 -29.49 -4.32 7.21
CA GLU A 180 -29.03 -5.43 8.04
C GLU A 180 -28.11 -6.36 7.24
N LYS A 181 -28.54 -6.77 6.04
CA LYS A 181 -27.76 -7.67 5.17
C LYS A 181 -26.41 -7.07 4.78
N ILE A 182 -26.37 -5.80 4.40
CA ILE A 182 -25.08 -5.16 4.05
C ILE A 182 -24.20 -4.96 5.29
N SER A 183 -24.79 -4.71 6.46
CA SER A 183 -24.04 -4.57 7.71
C SER A 183 -23.40 -5.89 8.13
N GLU A 184 -24.13 -7.00 8.03
CA GLU A 184 -23.59 -8.33 8.30
C GLU A 184 -22.43 -8.67 7.36
N SER A 185 -22.63 -8.51 6.04
CA SER A 185 -21.59 -8.75 5.03
C SER A 185 -20.36 -7.86 5.27
N ALA A 186 -20.58 -6.57 5.53
CA ALA A 186 -19.49 -5.62 5.77
C ALA A 186 -18.66 -5.99 6.99
N LYS A 187 -19.30 -6.41 8.09
CA LYS A 187 -18.60 -6.86 9.29
C LYS A 187 -17.74 -8.09 9.02
N GLN A 188 -18.28 -9.09 8.33
CA GLN A 188 -17.55 -10.30 7.96
C GLN A 188 -16.36 -9.99 7.03
N GLU A 189 -16.58 -9.16 6.01
CA GLU A 189 -15.55 -8.75 5.05
C GLU A 189 -14.41 -7.97 5.70
N LEU A 190 -14.70 -7.02 6.59
CA LEU A 190 -13.68 -6.23 7.30
C LEU A 190 -12.83 -7.08 8.25
N VAL A 191 -13.46 -8.01 8.98
CA VAL A 191 -12.74 -8.98 9.82
C VAL A 191 -11.85 -9.88 8.98
N SER A 192 -12.36 -10.42 7.87
CA SER A 192 -11.60 -11.25 6.93
C SER A 192 -10.43 -10.47 6.31
N PHE A 193 -10.68 -9.22 5.89
CA PHE A 193 -9.67 -8.32 5.33
C PHE A 193 -8.51 -8.13 6.30
N LYS A 194 -8.79 -7.85 7.57
CA LYS A 194 -7.76 -7.68 8.61
C LYS A 194 -6.89 -8.93 8.74
N GLN A 195 -7.49 -10.12 8.82
CA GLN A 195 -6.76 -11.39 8.96
C GLN A 195 -5.88 -11.68 7.74
N LYS A 196 -6.48 -11.63 6.54
CA LYS A 196 -5.77 -11.89 5.26
C LYS A 196 -4.61 -10.93 5.07
N ARG A 197 -4.83 -9.64 5.36
CA ARG A 197 -3.78 -8.62 5.27
C ARG A 197 -2.60 -8.90 6.17
N ILE A 198 -2.84 -9.19 7.45
CA ILE A 198 -1.74 -9.45 8.39
C ILE A 198 -0.93 -10.66 7.93
N ALA A 199 -1.60 -11.74 7.50
CA ALA A 199 -0.92 -12.92 6.99
C ALA A 199 -0.08 -12.63 5.73
N ALA A 200 -0.65 -11.89 4.77
CA ALA A 200 0.03 -11.56 3.53
C ALA A 200 1.26 -10.67 3.75
N PHE A 201 1.14 -9.60 4.54
CA PHE A 201 2.28 -8.74 4.86
C PHE A 201 3.36 -9.48 5.64
N ARG A 202 2.98 -10.30 6.64
CA ARG A 202 3.95 -11.11 7.39
C ARG A 202 4.74 -12.04 6.47
N LYS A 203 4.05 -12.78 5.60
CA LYS A 203 4.68 -13.71 4.65
C LYS A 203 5.65 -12.97 3.72
N ASN A 204 5.20 -11.90 3.08
CA ASN A 204 6.04 -11.19 2.10
C ASN A 204 7.24 -10.48 2.74
N LEU A 205 7.09 -9.93 3.96
CA LEU A 205 8.22 -9.29 4.65
C LEU A 205 9.29 -10.31 5.08
N ILE A 206 8.88 -11.52 5.47
CA ILE A 206 9.82 -12.62 5.76
C ILE A 206 10.55 -13.02 4.47
N GLU A 207 9.81 -13.30 3.40
CA GLU A 207 10.39 -13.68 2.10
C GLU A 207 11.32 -12.59 1.55
N MET A 208 10.96 -11.31 1.71
CA MET A 208 11.80 -10.18 1.31
C MET A 208 13.11 -10.16 2.11
N ALA A 209 13.05 -10.32 3.44
CA ALA A 209 14.26 -10.35 4.27
C ALA A 209 15.19 -11.52 3.90
N GLU A 210 14.64 -12.68 3.57
CA GLU A 210 15.42 -13.83 3.09
C GLU A 210 16.09 -13.54 1.75
N LEU A 211 15.39 -12.86 0.83
CA LEU A 211 15.95 -12.41 -0.45
C LEU A 211 17.07 -11.39 -0.24
N GLU A 212 16.89 -10.39 0.62
CA GLU A 212 17.94 -9.42 0.96
C GLU A 212 19.23 -10.09 1.44
N ILE A 213 19.11 -11.07 2.34
CA ILE A 213 20.26 -11.84 2.83
C ILE A 213 20.93 -12.60 1.67
N LYS A 214 20.14 -13.20 0.78
CA LYS A 214 20.64 -13.93 -0.38
C LYS A 214 21.38 -13.01 -1.35
N HIS A 215 20.83 -11.84 -1.66
CA HIS A 215 21.46 -10.84 -2.53
C HIS A 215 22.76 -10.32 -1.93
N ALA A 216 22.75 -9.98 -0.63
CA ALA A 216 23.95 -9.52 0.08
C ALA A 216 25.07 -10.57 0.06
N LYS A 217 24.74 -11.85 0.33
CA LYS A 217 25.72 -12.95 0.26
C LYS A 217 26.33 -13.10 -1.14
N ASN A 218 25.51 -12.98 -2.18
CA ASN A 218 25.98 -13.06 -3.57
C ASN A 218 26.92 -11.89 -3.89
N ASN A 219 26.56 -10.66 -3.50
CA ASN A 219 27.42 -9.48 -3.68
C ASN A 219 28.76 -9.64 -2.97
N VAL A 220 28.77 -10.07 -1.71
CA VAL A 220 30.00 -10.33 -0.95
C VAL A 220 30.86 -11.39 -1.65
N SER A 221 30.26 -12.49 -2.13
CA SER A 221 30.99 -13.55 -2.83
C SER A 221 31.66 -13.04 -4.13
N LEU A 222 30.96 -12.19 -4.88
CA LEU A 222 31.48 -11.61 -6.13
C LEU A 222 32.66 -10.67 -5.86
N LEU A 223 32.51 -9.78 -4.87
CA LEU A 223 33.54 -8.83 -4.45
C LEU A 223 34.78 -9.57 -3.92
N GLN A 224 34.59 -10.56 -3.04
CA GLN A 224 35.67 -11.35 -2.48
C GLN A 224 36.46 -12.08 -3.57
N SER A 225 35.76 -12.70 -4.53
CA SER A 225 36.41 -13.37 -5.66
C SER A 225 37.27 -12.41 -6.50
N CYS A 226 36.83 -11.17 -6.67
CA CYS A 226 37.61 -10.16 -7.38
C CYS A 226 38.83 -9.71 -6.56
N ILE A 227 38.66 -9.46 -5.26
CA ILE A 227 39.75 -9.08 -4.35
C ILE A 227 40.85 -10.14 -4.34
N ASP A 228 40.49 -11.42 -4.25
CA ASP A 228 41.48 -12.50 -4.19
C ASP A 228 42.25 -12.68 -5.51
N LEU A 229 41.65 -12.28 -6.64
CA LEU A 229 42.35 -12.19 -7.92
C LEU A 229 43.33 -11.01 -7.98
N LEU A 230 43.08 -9.91 -7.24
CA LEU A 230 43.95 -8.73 -7.22
C LEU A 230 45.12 -8.86 -6.23
N LYS A 231 45.06 -9.81 -5.28
CA LYS A 231 46.14 -10.07 -4.32
C LYS A 231 47.32 -10.83 -4.92
N ASN A 232 47.16 -11.43 -6.09
CA ASN A 232 48.15 -12.23 -6.81
C ASN A 232 48.54 -11.58 -8.14
#